data_AF-A0A2Z4Y7U1-F1
#
_entry.id   AF-A0A2Z4Y7U1-F1
#
_cell.length_a   1.000
_cell.length_b   1.000
_cell.length_c   1.000
_cell.angle_alpha   90.00
_cell.angle_beta   90.00
_cell.angle_gamma   90.00
#
_symmetry.space_group_name_H-M   'P 1'
#
loop_
_entity.id
_entity.type
_entity.pdbx_description
1 polymer ?
#
loop_
_entity_poly.entity_id
_entity_poly.type
_entity_poly.pdbx_seq_one_letter_code
_entity_poly.pdbx_strand_id
1 'polypeptide(L)'
;MSAPELNHPFSALPADAADRLALLALGVDPSLDANRPLREIYEELAVDPNQWESVRNAHTTPCDVCWQTVGYSELIQHIESVHHTYLRLELPRLQTLLHRAINREPSPIALPLRTALEAFVSLKAEIEMHLMKEEQILFPMIRELEHATGPVAFHCGSLRNPVGVMMMEHESAKNALRTIRDSLDQLPPPETLSLLVRGTAAALKRLEADLYQHIREEDDILFPRAIALEDERNF
;
A
#
# COMPACT_ATOMS: atom_id res chain seq x y z
N MET A 1 -15.66 -26.70 -5.49
CA MET A 1 -16.49 -25.49 -5.43
C MET A 1 -16.56 -24.92 -6.83
N SER A 2 -17.71 -24.43 -7.27
CA SER A 2 -17.85 -23.83 -8.61
C SER A 2 -17.04 -22.55 -8.73
N ALA A 3 -16.60 -22.18 -9.94
CA ALA A 3 -15.93 -20.91 -10.20
C ALA A 3 -16.77 -19.72 -9.66
N PRO A 4 -16.13 -18.64 -9.19
CA PRO A 4 -16.86 -17.44 -8.81
C PRO A 4 -17.73 -16.95 -9.97
N GLU A 5 -18.95 -16.48 -9.68
CA GLU A 5 -19.84 -16.00 -10.75
C GLU A 5 -19.18 -14.80 -11.44
N LEU A 6 -18.91 -14.95 -12.74
CA LEU A 6 -18.15 -13.99 -13.55
C LEU A 6 -18.74 -12.57 -13.59
N ASN A 7 -20.02 -12.45 -13.24
CA ASN A 7 -20.74 -11.18 -13.21
C ASN A 7 -20.70 -10.50 -11.82
N HIS A 8 -20.17 -11.14 -10.78
CA HIS A 8 -20.00 -10.51 -9.49
C HIS A 8 -18.88 -9.47 -9.51
N PRO A 9 -19.03 -8.37 -8.74
CA PRO A 9 -17.98 -7.38 -8.59
C PRO A 9 -16.83 -7.91 -7.71
N PHE A 10 -15.60 -7.41 -7.90
CA PHE A 10 -14.43 -7.77 -7.08
C PHE A 10 -14.70 -7.65 -5.57
N SER A 11 -15.40 -6.59 -5.15
CA SER A 11 -15.76 -6.34 -3.76
C SER A 11 -16.68 -7.39 -3.14
N ALA A 12 -17.39 -8.18 -3.95
CA ALA A 12 -18.25 -9.25 -3.47
C ALA A 12 -17.47 -10.54 -3.10
N LEU A 13 -16.20 -10.65 -3.50
CA LEU A 13 -15.35 -11.73 -3.01
C LEU A 13 -15.09 -11.53 -1.50
N PRO A 14 -14.99 -12.58 -0.67
CA PRO A 14 -14.55 -12.44 0.72
C PRO A 14 -13.13 -11.90 0.84
N ALA A 15 -12.83 -11.12 1.89
CA ALA A 15 -11.52 -10.48 2.09
C ALA A 15 -10.35 -11.49 2.21
N ASP A 16 -10.64 -12.66 2.77
CA ASP A 16 -9.76 -13.80 2.99
C ASP A 16 -9.86 -14.88 1.89
N ALA A 17 -10.68 -14.65 0.85
CA ALA A 17 -10.84 -15.64 -0.21
C ALA A 17 -9.53 -15.78 -1.01
N ALA A 18 -9.16 -17.03 -1.28
CA ALA A 18 -8.08 -17.41 -2.20
C ALA A 18 -8.17 -16.68 -3.55
N ASP A 19 -9.39 -16.36 -3.99
CA ASP A 19 -9.62 -15.60 -5.21
C ASP A 19 -9.15 -14.15 -5.12
N ARG A 20 -9.40 -13.44 -4.01
CA ARG A 20 -8.91 -12.06 -3.83
C ARG A 20 -7.38 -12.03 -3.78
N LEU A 21 -6.76 -12.97 -3.06
CA LEU A 21 -5.30 -13.05 -2.95
C LEU A 21 -4.64 -13.28 -4.32
N ALA A 22 -5.17 -14.21 -5.11
CA ALA A 22 -4.65 -14.47 -6.46
C ALA A 22 -4.83 -13.27 -7.40
N LEU A 23 -5.96 -12.57 -7.34
CA LEU A 23 -6.20 -11.35 -8.14
C LEU A 23 -5.26 -10.20 -7.73
N LEU A 24 -5.08 -9.98 -6.43
CA LEU A 24 -4.13 -9.01 -5.90
C LEU A 24 -2.70 -9.30 -6.37
N ALA A 25 -2.28 -10.57 -6.35
CA ALA A 25 -0.97 -11.00 -6.82
C ALA A 25 -0.77 -10.78 -8.33
N LEU A 26 -1.86 -10.74 -9.10
CA LEU A 26 -1.86 -10.39 -10.52
C LEU A 26 -1.95 -8.88 -10.78
N GLY A 27 -1.98 -8.05 -9.73
CA GLY A 27 -1.95 -6.59 -9.82
C GLY A 27 -3.32 -5.91 -9.87
N VAL A 28 -4.41 -6.61 -9.53
CA VAL A 28 -5.75 -6.02 -9.42
C VAL A 28 -5.81 -5.12 -8.19
N ASP A 29 -6.31 -3.88 -8.33
CA ASP A 29 -6.37 -2.90 -7.25
C ASP A 29 -7.79 -2.87 -6.63
N PRO A 30 -7.95 -3.29 -5.36
CA PRO A 30 -9.25 -3.31 -4.70
C PRO A 30 -9.99 -1.97 -4.69
N SER A 31 -9.25 -0.87 -4.66
CA SER A 31 -9.82 0.47 -4.60
C SER A 31 -10.34 0.96 -5.96
N LEU A 32 -9.71 0.51 -7.04
CA LEU A 32 -10.08 0.88 -8.41
C LEU A 32 -11.06 -0.12 -9.02
N ASP A 33 -10.94 -1.39 -8.65
CA ASP A 33 -11.64 -2.51 -9.29
C ASP A 33 -12.81 -3.05 -8.48
N ALA A 34 -13.08 -2.49 -7.28
CA ALA A 34 -14.14 -2.94 -6.36
C ALA A 34 -15.48 -3.27 -7.02
N ASN A 35 -15.92 -2.45 -7.98
CA ASN A 35 -17.23 -2.56 -8.62
C ASN A 35 -17.17 -3.23 -10.01
N ARG A 36 -15.98 -3.60 -10.50
CA ARG A 36 -15.82 -4.22 -11.82
C ARG A 36 -16.21 -5.71 -11.76
N PRO A 37 -16.93 -6.22 -12.77
CA PRO A 37 -17.25 -7.64 -12.85
C PRO A 37 -15.97 -8.46 -13.08
N LEU A 38 -15.87 -9.61 -12.43
CA LEU A 38 -14.69 -10.49 -12.51
C LEU A 38 -14.33 -10.90 -13.96
N ARG A 39 -15.31 -10.99 -14.86
CA ARG A 39 -15.04 -11.27 -16.28
C ARG A 39 -14.12 -10.24 -16.92
N GLU A 40 -14.32 -8.95 -16.61
CA GLU A 40 -13.53 -7.86 -17.22
C GLU A 40 -12.10 -7.91 -16.70
N ILE A 41 -11.93 -8.23 -15.42
CA ILE A 41 -10.64 -8.40 -14.79
C ILE A 41 -9.89 -9.59 -15.41
N TYR A 42 -10.55 -10.73 -15.65
CA TYR A 42 -9.94 -11.88 -16.31
C TYR A 42 -9.56 -11.61 -17.77
N GLU A 43 -10.42 -10.91 -18.52
CA GLU A 43 -10.16 -10.50 -19.91
C GLU A 43 -8.94 -9.57 -19.99
N GLU A 44 -8.83 -8.59 -19.09
CA GLU A 44 -7.69 -7.66 -19.02
C GLU A 44 -6.38 -8.38 -18.68
N LEU A 45 -6.42 -9.31 -17.71
CA LEU A 45 -5.26 -10.11 -17.32
C LEU A 45 -4.91 -11.21 -18.33
N ALA A 46 -5.69 -11.34 -19.41
CA ALA A 46 -5.60 -12.42 -20.40
C ALA A 46 -5.62 -13.83 -19.76
N VAL A 47 -6.38 -13.99 -18.66
CA VAL A 47 -6.56 -15.26 -17.95
C VAL A 47 -7.84 -15.91 -18.45
N ASP A 48 -7.73 -17.13 -18.99
CA ASP A 48 -8.91 -17.93 -19.32
C ASP A 48 -9.66 -18.29 -18.03
N PRO A 49 -10.96 -17.94 -17.89
CA PRO A 49 -11.76 -18.31 -16.73
C PRO A 49 -11.77 -19.83 -16.44
N ASN A 50 -11.58 -20.67 -17.47
CA ASN A 50 -11.50 -22.12 -17.30
C ASN A 50 -10.15 -22.58 -16.72
N GLN A 51 -9.12 -21.74 -16.78
CA GLN A 51 -7.80 -21.99 -16.18
C GLN A 51 -7.62 -21.30 -14.82
N TRP A 52 -8.66 -20.59 -14.35
CA TRP A 52 -8.64 -19.82 -13.11
C TRP A 52 -8.16 -20.63 -11.91
N GLU A 53 -8.63 -21.88 -11.72
CA GLU A 53 -8.19 -22.68 -10.58
C GLU A 53 -6.67 -22.96 -10.59
N SER A 54 -6.07 -23.12 -11.77
CA SER A 54 -4.62 -23.33 -11.89
C SER A 54 -3.86 -22.04 -11.62
N VAL A 55 -4.35 -20.91 -12.14
CA VAL A 55 -3.77 -19.58 -11.88
C VAL A 55 -3.91 -19.20 -10.40
N ARG A 56 -5.09 -19.39 -9.82
CA ARG A 56 -5.38 -19.24 -8.39
C ARG A 56 -4.38 -20.07 -7.59
N ASN A 57 -4.29 -21.38 -7.83
CA ASN A 57 -3.40 -22.25 -7.07
C ASN A 57 -1.91 -21.88 -7.20
N ALA A 58 -1.48 -21.37 -8.37
CA ALA A 58 -0.11 -20.91 -8.58
C ALA A 58 0.22 -19.62 -7.80
N HIS A 59 -0.77 -18.73 -7.65
CA HIS A 59 -0.61 -17.42 -6.99
C HIS A 59 -1.13 -17.41 -5.53
N THR A 60 -1.77 -18.50 -5.09
CA THR A 60 -2.01 -18.84 -3.69
C THR A 60 -0.87 -19.66 -3.11
N THR A 61 0.31 -19.66 -3.75
CA THR A 61 1.53 -20.12 -3.07
C THR A 61 1.64 -19.26 -1.82
N PRO A 62 1.57 -19.85 -0.61
CA PRO A 62 1.53 -19.07 0.61
C PRO A 62 2.72 -18.11 0.61
N CYS A 63 2.45 -16.83 0.85
CA CYS A 63 3.38 -16.11 1.70
C CYS A 63 3.49 -17.00 2.95
N ASP A 64 4.65 -17.61 3.19
CA ASP A 64 4.84 -18.57 4.30
C ASP A 64 4.44 -17.96 5.67
N VAL A 65 4.28 -16.63 5.71
CA VAL A 65 3.78 -15.87 6.84
C VAL A 65 2.35 -15.38 6.56
N CYS A 66 1.38 -15.89 7.31
CA CYS A 66 0.04 -15.32 7.35
C CYS A 66 0.01 -14.16 8.34
N TRP A 67 0.13 -12.93 7.82
CA TRP A 67 0.16 -11.70 8.65
C TRP A 67 -1.06 -11.52 9.55
N GLN A 68 -2.19 -12.14 9.21
CA GLN A 68 -3.39 -12.16 10.06
C GLN A 68 -3.20 -12.93 11.38
N THR A 69 -2.20 -13.81 11.46
CA THR A 69 -2.02 -14.75 12.57
C THR A 69 -0.73 -14.55 13.36
N VAL A 70 0.23 -13.77 12.85
CA VAL A 70 1.46 -13.44 13.58
C VAL A 70 1.20 -12.52 14.77
N GLY A 71 2.14 -12.48 15.71
CA GLY A 71 2.11 -11.51 16.82
C GLY A 71 2.17 -10.06 16.33
N TYR A 72 1.65 -9.13 17.13
CA TYR A 72 1.65 -7.71 16.81
C TYR A 72 3.08 -7.18 16.69
N SER A 73 3.95 -7.52 17.65
CA SER A 73 5.36 -7.14 17.63
C SER A 73 6.10 -7.65 16.39
N GLU A 74 5.73 -8.82 15.88
CA GLU A 74 6.33 -9.42 14.68
C GLU A 74 5.88 -8.70 13.41
N LEU A 75 4.58 -8.42 13.26
CA LEU A 75 4.07 -7.62 12.14
C LEU A 75 4.65 -6.20 12.13
N ILE A 76 4.68 -5.55 13.30
CA ILE A 76 5.29 -4.22 13.43
C ILE A 76 6.77 -4.26 13.05
N GLN A 77 7.52 -5.28 13.50
CA GLN A 77 8.93 -5.42 13.15
C GLN A 77 9.14 -5.62 11.64
N HIS A 78 8.27 -6.37 10.97
CA HIS A 78 8.26 -6.50 9.51
C HIS A 78 8.02 -5.13 8.85
N ILE A 79 6.97 -4.41 9.22
CA ILE A 79 6.66 -3.07 8.69
C ILE A 79 7.85 -2.10 8.84
N GLU A 80 8.44 -2.03 10.04
CA GLU A 80 9.59 -1.16 10.33
C GLU A 80 10.84 -1.55 9.49
N SER A 81 11.12 -2.86 9.38
CA SER A 81 12.34 -3.36 8.72
C SER A 81 12.25 -3.41 7.20
N VAL A 82 11.06 -3.58 6.65
CA VAL A 82 10.83 -3.66 5.21
C VAL A 82 10.43 -2.28 4.67
N HIS A 83 9.27 -1.78 5.08
CA HIS A 83 8.68 -0.57 4.51
C HIS A 83 9.34 0.70 5.03
N HIS A 84 9.45 0.88 6.35
CA HIS A 84 9.99 2.14 6.88
C HIS A 84 11.46 2.33 6.54
N THR A 85 12.23 1.23 6.55
CA THR A 85 13.64 1.25 6.13
C THR A 85 13.79 1.59 4.65
N TYR A 86 12.95 1.02 3.78
CA TYR A 86 12.92 1.37 2.36
C TYR A 86 12.56 2.85 2.15
N LEU A 87 11.49 3.34 2.77
CA LEU A 87 11.01 4.72 2.63
C LEU A 87 12.07 5.76 3.04
N ARG A 88 12.78 5.52 4.15
CA ARG A 88 13.88 6.39 4.61
C ARG A 88 15.01 6.54 3.59
N LEU A 89 15.28 5.48 2.84
CA LEU A 89 16.33 5.47 1.81
C LEU A 89 15.82 6.04 0.48
N GLU A 90 14.61 5.65 0.10
CA GLU A 90 14.08 5.88 -1.23
C GLU A 90 13.53 7.30 -1.40
N LEU A 91 12.84 7.87 -0.41
CA LEU A 91 12.26 9.21 -0.49
C LEU A 91 13.30 10.32 -0.83
N PRO A 92 14.42 10.47 -0.10
CA PRO A 92 15.43 11.48 -0.44
C PRO A 92 16.11 11.20 -1.80
N ARG A 93 16.27 9.93 -2.16
CA ARG A 93 16.85 9.52 -3.45
C ARG A 93 15.93 9.91 -4.61
N LEU A 94 14.63 9.63 -4.50
CA LEU A 94 13.61 9.97 -5.49
C LEU A 94 13.47 11.47 -5.69
N GLN A 95 13.49 12.26 -4.62
CA GLN A 95 13.49 13.72 -4.73
C GLN A 95 14.65 14.22 -5.60
N THR A 96 15.85 13.69 -5.36
CA THR A 96 17.05 14.02 -6.15
C THR A 96 16.89 13.60 -7.61
N LEU A 97 16.37 12.39 -7.86
CA LEU A 97 16.14 11.89 -9.21
C LEU A 97 15.11 12.71 -9.99
N LEU A 98 14.02 13.12 -9.35
CA LEU A 98 12.99 13.98 -9.93
C LEU A 98 13.58 15.33 -10.34
N HIS A 99 14.33 16.00 -9.47
CA HIS A 99 14.99 17.26 -9.82
C HIS A 99 15.96 17.10 -10.99
N ARG A 100 16.76 16.02 -11.02
CA ARG A 100 17.69 15.76 -12.12
C ARG A 100 16.96 15.46 -13.43
N ALA A 101 15.86 14.71 -13.38
CA ALA A 101 15.04 14.38 -14.54
C ALA A 101 14.42 15.65 -15.16
N ILE A 102 13.82 16.52 -14.33
CA ILE A 102 13.24 17.80 -14.75
C ILE A 102 14.28 18.70 -15.43
N ASN A 103 15.50 18.78 -14.88
CA ASN A 103 16.54 19.66 -15.42
C ASN A 103 17.19 19.14 -16.71
N ARG A 104 17.03 17.86 -17.02
CA ARG A 104 17.67 17.23 -18.20
C ARG A 104 16.78 17.21 -19.44
N GLU A 105 15.47 17.34 -19.27
CA GLU A 105 14.50 17.20 -20.35
C GLU A 105 13.89 18.54 -20.78
N PRO A 106 13.47 18.67 -22.04
CA PRO A 106 12.76 19.86 -22.52
C PRO A 106 11.35 19.97 -21.90
N SER A 107 10.76 21.17 -22.00
CA SER A 107 9.50 21.52 -21.31
C SER A 107 8.33 20.52 -21.48
N PRO A 108 8.06 19.92 -22.65
CA PRO A 108 6.94 18.98 -22.79
C PRO A 108 7.08 17.73 -21.91
N ILE A 109 8.30 17.24 -21.66
CA ILE A 109 8.57 16.10 -20.78
C ILE A 109 8.77 16.58 -19.34
N ALA A 110 9.36 17.76 -19.15
CA ALA A 110 9.59 18.31 -17.82
C ALA A 110 8.29 18.73 -17.10
N LEU A 111 7.22 19.07 -17.83
CA LEU A 111 5.98 19.56 -17.22
C LEU A 111 5.27 18.48 -16.38
N PRO A 112 4.96 17.26 -16.88
CA PRO A 112 4.40 16.22 -16.03
C PRO A 112 5.32 15.83 -14.86
N LEU A 113 6.65 15.86 -15.06
CA LEU A 113 7.61 15.60 -13.98
C LEU A 113 7.59 16.68 -12.88
N ARG A 114 7.27 17.93 -13.20
CA ARG A 114 7.10 19.01 -12.21
C ARG A 114 5.85 18.78 -11.37
N THR A 115 4.73 18.40 -12.00
CA THR A 115 3.50 18.03 -11.28
C THR A 115 3.74 16.84 -10.35
N ALA A 116 4.45 15.80 -10.83
CA ALA A 116 4.84 14.68 -10.00
C ALA A 116 5.75 15.12 -8.82
N LEU A 117 6.70 16.03 -9.04
CA LEU A 117 7.57 16.55 -7.98
C LEU A 117 6.80 17.34 -6.92
N GLU A 118 5.83 18.16 -7.31
CA GLU A 118 5.00 18.92 -6.37
C GLU A 118 4.20 18.00 -5.43
N ALA A 119 3.52 16.99 -6.00
CA ALA A 119 2.82 15.98 -5.21
C ALA A 119 3.80 15.16 -4.33
N PHE A 120 4.96 14.81 -4.88
CA PHE A 120 5.98 14.03 -4.18
C PHE A 120 6.56 14.77 -2.96
N VAL A 121 6.80 16.08 -3.06
CA VAL A 121 7.37 16.85 -1.93
C VAL A 121 6.42 16.85 -0.74
N SER A 122 5.11 17.02 -0.98
CA SER A 122 4.10 16.93 0.07
C SER A 122 4.02 15.51 0.64
N LEU A 123 3.92 14.49 -0.23
CA LEU A 123 3.91 13.08 0.18
C LEU A 123 5.11 12.74 1.06
N LYS A 124 6.32 13.14 0.66
CA LYS A 124 7.55 12.88 1.42
C LYS A 124 7.45 13.46 2.84
N ALA A 125 7.05 14.72 2.96
CA ALA A 125 6.96 15.38 4.26
C ALA A 125 5.91 14.73 5.17
N GLU A 126 4.76 14.35 4.60
CA GLU A 126 3.71 13.63 5.31
C GLU A 126 4.20 12.26 5.79
N ILE A 127 4.78 11.45 4.89
CA ILE A 127 5.31 10.12 5.24
C ILE A 127 6.41 10.21 6.29
N GLU A 128 7.38 11.13 6.17
CA GLU A 128 8.44 11.28 7.18
C GLU A 128 7.89 11.55 8.58
N MET A 129 6.86 12.40 8.70
CA MET A 129 6.18 12.66 9.97
C MET A 129 5.28 11.51 10.42
N HIS A 130 4.65 10.82 9.48
CA HIS A 130 3.81 9.66 9.71
C HIS A 130 4.60 8.52 10.37
N LEU A 131 5.71 8.11 9.76
CA LEU A 131 6.59 7.05 10.29
C LEU A 131 7.07 7.35 11.72
N MET A 132 7.34 8.63 12.02
CA MET A 132 7.74 9.03 13.38
C MET A 132 6.62 8.81 14.40
N LYS A 133 5.37 9.12 14.06
CA LYS A 133 4.24 8.92 14.98
C LYS A 133 3.98 7.44 15.21
N GLU A 134 4.14 6.63 14.18
CA GLU A 134 4.01 5.19 14.31
C GLU A 134 5.08 4.61 15.23
N GLU A 135 6.35 4.82 14.90
CA GLU A 135 7.47 4.21 15.61
C GLU A 135 7.65 4.74 17.04
N GLN A 136 7.33 6.01 17.29
CA GLN A 136 7.55 6.61 18.60
C GLN A 136 6.34 6.54 19.52
N ILE A 137 5.13 6.39 18.96
CA ILE A 137 3.89 6.47 19.73
C ILE A 137 3.03 5.23 19.50
N LEU A 138 2.49 5.05 18.29
CA LEU A 138 1.45 4.04 18.04
C LEU A 138 1.96 2.60 18.19
N PHE A 139 3.08 2.26 17.56
CA PHE A 139 3.68 0.92 17.62
C PHE A 139 4.11 0.54 19.05
N PRO A 140 4.79 1.41 19.83
CA PRO A 140 5.04 1.15 21.24
C PRO A 140 3.76 0.86 22.04
N MET A 141 2.68 1.61 21.81
CA MET A 141 1.40 1.38 22.50
C MET A 141 0.78 0.02 22.14
N ILE A 142 0.84 -0.38 20.86
CA ILE A 142 0.34 -1.69 20.43
C ILE A 142 1.17 -2.83 21.04
N ARG A 143 2.51 -2.68 21.10
CA ARG A 143 3.40 -3.64 21.76
C ARG A 143 3.13 -3.75 23.28
N GLU A 144 2.86 -2.62 23.94
CA GLU A 144 2.43 -2.61 25.35
C GLU A 144 1.12 -3.39 25.55
N LEU A 145 0.15 -3.16 24.67
CA LEU A 145 -1.14 -3.84 24.71
C LEU A 145 -1.02 -5.36 24.50
N GLU A 146 -0.16 -5.80 23.57
CA GLU A 146 0.11 -7.22 23.32
C GLU A 146 0.57 -7.97 24.58
N HIS A 147 1.36 -7.31 25.42
CA HIS A 147 1.91 -7.91 26.65
C HIS A 147 1.05 -7.65 27.91
N ALA A 148 0.01 -6.82 27.81
CA ALA A 148 -0.84 -6.51 28.94
C ALA A 148 -1.73 -7.70 29.33
N THR A 149 -1.85 -7.95 30.64
CA THR A 149 -2.72 -8.99 31.22
C THR A 149 -4.02 -8.43 31.81
N GLY A 150 -4.28 -7.13 31.63
CA GLY A 150 -5.43 -6.41 32.16
C GLY A 150 -5.61 -5.05 31.46
N PRO A 151 -6.49 -4.17 31.98
CA PRO A 151 -6.78 -2.88 31.35
C PRO A 151 -5.53 -2.01 31.18
N VAL A 152 -5.40 -1.40 30.01
CA VAL A 152 -4.31 -0.46 29.69
C VAL A 152 -4.88 0.94 29.55
N ALA A 153 -4.32 1.89 30.29
CA ALA A 153 -4.73 3.28 30.21
C ALA A 153 -3.78 4.06 29.28
N PHE A 154 -4.27 4.42 28.10
CA PHE A 154 -3.52 5.24 27.16
C PHE A 154 -3.69 6.74 27.44
N HIS A 155 -2.62 7.51 27.22
CA HIS A 155 -2.62 8.98 27.34
C HIS A 155 -3.59 9.66 26.34
N CYS A 156 -3.92 8.98 25.25
CA CYS A 156 -4.90 9.42 24.25
C CYS A 156 -6.32 8.87 24.50
N GLY A 157 -6.57 8.23 25.65
CA GLY A 157 -7.83 7.56 25.98
C GLY A 157 -7.97 6.19 25.32
N SER A 158 -8.00 6.14 23.99
CA SER A 158 -8.11 4.89 23.20
C SER A 158 -7.19 4.92 21.98
N LEU A 159 -6.72 3.74 21.56
CA LEU A 159 -5.98 3.53 20.30
C LEU A 159 -6.74 3.99 19.06
N ARG A 160 -8.07 4.06 19.10
CA ARG A 160 -8.89 4.56 17.98
C ARG A 160 -8.54 5.99 17.57
N ASN A 161 -8.10 6.81 18.52
CA ASN A 161 -7.73 8.20 18.25
C ASN A 161 -6.47 8.32 17.37
N PRO A 162 -5.30 7.77 17.76
CA PRO A 162 -4.12 7.78 16.89
C PRO A 162 -4.32 6.98 15.60
N VAL A 163 -5.01 5.83 15.64
CA VAL A 163 -5.33 5.05 14.42
C VAL A 163 -6.14 5.87 13.42
N GLY A 164 -7.16 6.60 13.88
CA GLY A 164 -7.96 7.47 13.01
C GLY A 164 -7.13 8.55 12.31
N VAL A 165 -6.11 9.10 12.97
CA VAL A 165 -5.17 10.05 12.35
C VAL A 165 -4.31 9.35 11.29
N MET A 166 -3.80 8.14 11.56
CA MET A 166 -2.98 7.38 10.59
C MET A 166 -3.79 7.08 9.32
N MET A 167 -5.03 6.59 9.46
CA MET A 167 -5.90 6.30 8.32
C MET A 167 -6.22 7.54 7.47
N MET A 168 -6.41 8.70 8.10
CA MET A 168 -6.59 9.96 7.35
C MET A 168 -5.34 10.32 6.52
N GLU A 169 -4.15 10.09 7.08
CA GLU A 169 -2.89 10.34 6.38
C GLU A 169 -2.63 9.31 5.28
N HIS A 170 -3.03 8.05 5.47
CA HIS A 170 -3.01 7.04 4.42
C HIS A 170 -3.84 7.45 3.20
N GLU A 171 -5.04 8.00 3.42
CA GLU A 171 -5.83 8.53 2.31
C GLU A 171 -5.16 9.72 1.63
N SER A 172 -4.54 10.63 2.39
CA SER A 172 -3.73 11.72 1.81
C SER A 172 -2.58 11.18 0.94
N ALA A 173 -1.85 10.19 1.45
CA ALA A 173 -0.75 9.55 0.74
C ALA A 173 -1.22 8.86 -0.56
N LYS A 174 -2.32 8.09 -0.50
CA LYS A 174 -2.95 7.47 -1.70
C LYS A 174 -3.34 8.54 -2.73
N ASN A 175 -3.88 9.69 -2.32
CA ASN A 175 -4.22 10.79 -3.23
C ASN A 175 -2.98 11.37 -3.93
N ALA A 176 -1.89 11.58 -3.19
CA ALA A 176 -0.64 12.08 -3.75
C ALA A 176 -0.01 11.07 -4.72
N LEU A 177 -0.03 9.78 -4.40
CA LEU A 177 0.44 8.70 -5.28
C LEU A 177 -0.35 8.65 -6.60
N ARG A 178 -1.69 8.76 -6.55
CA ARG A 178 -2.51 8.89 -7.77
C ARG A 178 -2.11 10.09 -8.62
N THR A 179 -1.88 11.25 -8.00
CA THR A 179 -1.42 12.45 -8.73
C THR A 179 -0.06 12.22 -9.40
N ILE A 180 0.86 11.53 -8.72
CA ILE A 180 2.16 11.14 -9.29
C ILE A 180 1.94 10.19 -10.48
N ARG A 181 1.15 9.13 -10.31
CA ARG A 181 0.84 8.15 -11.37
C ARG A 181 0.24 8.82 -12.61
N ASP A 182 -0.81 9.63 -12.43
CA ASP A 182 -1.49 10.36 -13.50
C ASP A 182 -0.54 11.33 -14.24
N SER A 183 0.45 11.87 -13.52
CA SER A 183 1.49 12.71 -14.13
C SER A 183 2.50 11.87 -14.93
N LEU A 184 2.85 10.67 -14.46
CA LEU A 184 3.74 9.77 -15.19
C LEU A 184 3.08 9.18 -16.44
N ASP A 185 1.78 8.96 -16.43
CA ASP A 185 1.02 8.44 -17.58
C ASP A 185 0.90 9.46 -18.74
N GLN A 186 1.20 10.73 -18.47
CA GLN A 186 1.31 11.77 -19.51
C GLN A 186 2.69 11.79 -20.20
N LEU A 187 3.65 10.97 -19.75
CA LEU A 187 4.96 10.91 -20.37
C LEU A 187 4.89 10.24 -21.75
N PRO A 188 5.70 10.70 -22.73
CA PRO A 188 5.88 10.01 -24.01
C PRO A 188 6.32 8.54 -23.86
N PRO A 189 6.19 7.73 -24.93
CA PRO A 189 6.61 6.33 -24.93
C PRO A 189 8.06 6.14 -24.41
N PRO A 190 8.35 5.10 -23.61
CA PRO A 190 9.63 4.94 -22.92
C PRO A 190 10.88 5.01 -23.80
N GLU A 191 10.79 4.58 -25.06
CA GLU A 191 11.86 4.62 -26.06
C GLU A 191 12.30 6.06 -26.41
N THR A 192 11.42 7.04 -26.19
CA THR A 192 11.69 8.47 -26.43
C THR A 192 12.30 9.18 -25.23
N LEU A 193 12.24 8.56 -24.05
CA LEU A 193 12.69 9.14 -22.78
C LEU A 193 14.16 8.79 -22.51
N SER A 194 14.87 9.68 -21.82
CA SER A 194 16.21 9.35 -21.34
C SER A 194 16.18 8.23 -20.30
N LEU A 195 17.32 7.52 -20.16
CA LEU A 195 17.51 6.50 -19.12
C LEU A 195 17.19 7.03 -17.72
N LEU A 196 17.50 8.31 -17.46
CA LEU A 196 17.23 8.96 -16.18
C LEU A 196 15.72 9.05 -15.92
N VAL A 197 14.94 9.55 -16.89
CA VAL A 197 13.48 9.66 -16.72
C VAL A 197 12.83 8.29 -16.56
N ARG A 198 13.20 7.31 -17.40
CA ARG A 198 12.70 5.93 -17.26
C ARG A 198 13.01 5.36 -15.87
N GLY A 199 14.24 5.56 -15.38
CA GLY A 199 14.65 5.10 -14.06
C GLY A 199 13.88 5.79 -12.93
N THR A 200 13.64 7.10 -13.03
CA THR A 200 12.84 7.85 -12.07
C THR A 200 11.38 7.38 -12.06
N ALA A 201 10.75 7.23 -13.22
CA ALA A 201 9.37 6.75 -13.32
C ALA A 201 9.21 5.33 -12.76
N ALA A 202 10.13 4.42 -13.08
CA ALA A 202 10.13 3.06 -12.52
C ALA A 202 10.32 3.05 -11.00
N ALA A 203 11.17 3.93 -10.47
CA ALA A 203 11.37 4.06 -9.03
C ALA A 203 10.11 4.60 -8.31
N LEU A 204 9.41 5.57 -8.90
CA LEU A 204 8.14 6.07 -8.37
C LEU A 204 7.04 5.01 -8.36
N LYS A 205 6.96 4.17 -9.41
CA LYS A 205 6.03 3.01 -9.42
C LYS A 205 6.35 2.00 -8.33
N ARG A 206 7.63 1.77 -8.00
CA ARG A 206 8.02 0.91 -6.89
C ARG A 206 7.70 1.52 -5.53
N LEU A 207 7.91 2.83 -5.35
CA LEU A 207 7.48 3.55 -4.15
C LEU A 207 5.99 3.40 -3.92
N GLU A 208 5.19 3.59 -4.98
CA GLU A 208 3.74 3.43 -4.92
C GLU A 208 3.35 2.02 -4.50
N ALA A 209 3.91 0.98 -5.15
CA ALA A 209 3.60 -0.41 -4.81
C ALA A 209 3.96 -0.75 -3.35
N ASP A 210 5.11 -0.26 -2.86
CA ASP A 210 5.54 -0.45 -1.48
C ASP A 210 4.60 0.24 -0.48
N LEU A 211 4.28 1.53 -0.70
CA LEU A 211 3.36 2.27 0.17
C LEU A 211 1.95 1.67 0.19
N TYR A 212 1.45 1.18 -0.95
CA TYR A 212 0.15 0.48 -0.97
C TYR A 212 0.19 -0.83 -0.18
N GLN A 213 1.30 -1.57 -0.21
CA GLN A 213 1.45 -2.78 0.59
C GLN A 213 1.56 -2.46 2.08
N HIS A 214 2.42 -1.51 2.44
CA HIS A 214 2.57 -0.98 3.79
C HIS A 214 1.22 -0.58 4.38
N ILE A 215 0.49 0.30 3.69
CA ILE A 215 -0.81 0.79 4.17
C ILE A 215 -1.82 -0.34 4.35
N ARG A 216 -1.83 -1.37 3.48
CA ARG A 216 -2.73 -2.53 3.66
C ARG A 216 -2.38 -3.35 4.89
N GLU A 217 -1.09 -3.59 5.14
CA GLU A 217 -0.65 -4.33 6.35
C GLU A 217 -1.11 -3.61 7.63
N GLU A 218 -1.24 -2.30 7.58
CA GLU A 218 -1.71 -1.49 8.69
C GLU A 218 -3.25 -1.37 8.77
N ASP A 219 -3.86 -0.82 7.72
CA ASP A 219 -5.30 -0.53 7.64
C ASP A 219 -6.15 -1.80 7.74
N ASP A 220 -5.73 -2.88 7.07
CA ASP A 220 -6.54 -4.09 6.94
C ASP A 220 -6.20 -5.16 7.98
N ILE A 221 -5.02 -5.08 8.62
CA ILE A 221 -4.50 -6.12 9.52
C ILE A 221 -4.14 -5.57 10.90
N LEU A 222 -3.09 -4.76 11.01
CA LEU A 222 -2.54 -4.35 12.30
C LEU A 222 -3.56 -3.54 13.12
N PHE A 223 -4.14 -2.49 12.54
CA PHE A 223 -4.99 -1.56 13.26
C PHE A 223 -6.32 -2.20 13.71
N PRO A 224 -7.07 -2.93 12.87
CA PRO A 224 -8.30 -3.59 13.32
C PRO A 224 -8.03 -4.60 14.44
N ARG A 225 -6.95 -5.38 14.32
CA ARG A 225 -6.55 -6.36 15.34
C ARG A 225 -6.14 -5.68 16.66
N ALA A 226 -5.47 -4.54 16.60
CA ALA A 226 -5.04 -3.81 17.80
C ALA A 226 -6.22 -3.19 18.54
N ILE A 227 -7.20 -2.64 17.81
CA ILE A 227 -8.44 -2.10 18.39
C ILE A 227 -9.26 -3.23 19.05
N ALA A 228 -9.38 -4.39 18.40
CA ALA A 228 -10.09 -5.53 18.97
C ALA A 228 -9.45 -6.00 20.29
N LEU A 229 -8.11 -6.04 20.34
CA LEU A 229 -7.38 -6.38 21.57
C LEU A 229 -7.58 -5.35 22.68
N GLU A 230 -7.65 -4.05 22.35
CA GLU A 230 -7.93 -2.99 23.33
C GLU A 230 -9.31 -3.19 23.97
N ASP A 231 -10.31 -3.51 23.15
CA ASP A 231 -11.66 -3.78 23.62
C ASP A 231 -11.66 -4.98 24.57
N GLU A 232 -11.03 -6.10 24.20
CA GLU A 232 -10.92 -7.30 25.03
C GLU A 232 -10.24 -7.06 26.38
N ARG A 233 -9.30 -6.12 26.46
CA ARG A 233 -8.54 -5.82 27.70
C ARG A 233 -9.26 -4.83 28.62
N ASN A 234 -10.21 -4.06 28.09
CA ASN A 234 -10.97 -3.08 28.85
C ASN A 234 -12.32 -3.61 29.39
N PHE A 235 -12.61 -4.90 29.16
CA PHE A 235 -13.67 -5.66 29.85
C PHE A 235 -13.10 -6.46 31.04
#